data_AF-A0A942F8A0-F1
#
_entry.id   AF-A0A942F8A0-F1
#
_cell.length_a   1.000
_cell.length_b   1.000
_cell.length_c   1.000
_cell.angle_alpha   90.00
_cell.angle_beta   90.00
_cell.angle_gamma   90.00
#
_symmetry.space_group_name_H-M   'P 1'
#
loop_
_entity.id
_entity.type
_entity.pdbx_description
1 polymer ?
#
loop_
_entity_poly.entity_id
_entity_poly.type
_entity_poly.pdbx_seq_one_letter_code
_entity_poly.pdbx_strand_id
1 'polypeptide(L)' 'APSLQKTRDSAPPTARMNAATLAKLGLNAGMQVKVSSGGTAILTTQLDAGLPDDCVRVAAGHEQTAGLGALQSEITVERA' A
#
# COMPACT_ATOMS: atom_id res chain seq x y z
N ALA A 1 -18.04 14.70 -5.03
CA ALA A 1 -18.63 14.02 -6.20
C ALA A 1 -18.93 12.56 -5.87
N PRO A 2 -20.20 12.19 -5.58
CA PRO A 2 -20.56 10.83 -5.15
C PRO A 2 -20.28 9.75 -6.19
N SER A 3 -20.28 10.09 -7.48
CA SER A 3 -20.08 9.14 -8.58
C SER A 3 -18.69 8.50 -8.59
N LEU A 4 -17.63 9.23 -8.18
CA LEU A 4 -16.26 8.69 -8.12
C LEU A 4 -16.11 7.63 -7.02
N GLN A 5 -16.80 7.82 -5.89
CA GLN A 5 -16.78 6.88 -4.76
C GLN A 5 -17.55 5.57 -5.05
N LYS A 6 -18.38 5.55 -6.11
CA LYS A 6 -19.09 4.34 -6.57
C LYS A 6 -18.26 3.49 -7.54
N THR A 7 -17.06 3.92 -7.89
CA THR A 7 -16.18 3.20 -8.81
C THR A 7 -15.31 2.19 -8.06
N ARG A 8 -14.77 1.20 -8.78
CA ARG A 8 -13.85 0.19 -8.22
C ARG A 8 -12.61 0.82 -7.58
N ASP A 9 -12.17 1.97 -8.07
CA ASP A 9 -10.97 2.65 -7.57
C ASP A 9 -11.18 3.27 -6.19
N SER A 10 -12.43 3.31 -5.69
CA SER A 10 -12.76 3.70 -4.31
C SER A 10 -12.65 2.54 -3.31
N ALA A 11 -12.25 1.34 -3.75
CA ALA A 11 -12.01 0.23 -2.83
C ALA A 11 -10.87 0.57 -1.85
N PRO A 12 -10.87 -0.02 -0.63
CA PRO A 12 -9.80 0.18 0.34
C PRO A 12 -8.42 -0.08 -0.29
N PRO A 13 -7.48 0.88 -0.21
CA PRO A 13 -6.16 0.75 -0.79
C PRO A 13 -5.38 -0.37 -0.10
N THR A 14 -4.57 -1.06 -0.89
CA THR A 14 -3.68 -2.13 -0.42
C THR A 14 -2.22 -1.72 -0.60
N ALA A 15 -1.35 -2.28 0.24
CA ALA A 15 0.10 -2.20 0.06
C ALA A 15 0.51 -3.30 -0.92
N ARG A 16 0.63 -2.95 -2.20
CA ARG A 16 0.97 -3.91 -3.28
C ARG A 16 2.47 -4.09 -3.37
N MET A 17 2.91 -5.33 -3.36
CA MET A 17 4.32 -5.75 -3.42
C MET A 17 4.42 -7.05 -4.22
N ASN A 18 5.58 -7.30 -4.84
CA ASN A 18 5.84 -8.57 -5.50
C ASN A 18 6.22 -9.66 -4.47
N ALA A 19 6.33 -10.91 -4.94
CA ALA A 19 6.62 -12.05 -4.08
C ALA A 19 8.01 -11.95 -3.41
N ALA A 20 9.01 -11.44 -4.12
CA ALA A 20 10.36 -11.28 -3.60
C ALA A 20 10.41 -10.26 -2.46
N THR A 21 9.78 -9.09 -2.63
CA THR A 21 9.70 -8.05 -1.59
C THR A 21 8.90 -8.50 -0.38
N LEU A 22 7.77 -9.18 -0.58
CA LEU A 22 6.99 -9.77 0.53
C LEU A 22 7.86 -10.75 1.33
N ALA A 23 8.57 -11.66 0.65
CA ALA A 23 9.44 -12.62 1.31
C ALA A 23 10.61 -11.95 2.05
N LYS A 24 11.25 -10.94 1.44
CA LYS A 24 12.33 -10.15 2.08
C LYS A 24 11.86 -9.47 3.37
N LEU A 25 10.63 -8.98 3.40
CA LEU A 25 10.02 -8.33 4.55
C LEU A 25 9.38 -9.33 5.55
N GLY A 26 9.38 -10.63 5.25
CA GLY A 26 8.73 -11.65 6.08
C GLY A 26 7.20 -11.51 6.14
N LEU A 27 6.58 -11.01 5.07
CA LEU A 27 5.16 -10.74 4.95
C LEU A 27 4.50 -11.69 3.95
N ASN A 28 3.20 -11.95 4.16
CA ASN A 28 2.34 -12.64 3.20
C ASN A 28 1.25 -11.68 2.70
N ALA A 29 0.64 -11.98 1.55
CA ALA A 29 -0.55 -11.26 1.10
C ALA A 29 -1.73 -11.45 2.09
N GLY A 30 -2.54 -10.41 2.28
CA GLY A 30 -3.66 -10.40 3.23
C GLY A 30 -3.29 -10.00 4.66
N MET A 31 -2.02 -9.71 4.94
CA MET A 31 -1.57 -9.25 6.26
C MET A 31 -1.80 -7.75 6.42
N GLN A 32 -2.07 -7.33 7.65
CA GLN A 32 -2.16 -5.92 7.99
C GLN A 32 -0.76 -5.38 8.31
N VAL A 33 -0.38 -4.28 7.65
CA VAL A 33 0.93 -3.65 7.79
C VAL A 33 0.78 -2.16 7.99
N LYS A 34 1.70 -1.58 8.75
CA LYS A 34 1.88 -0.15 8.85
C LYS A 34 2.89 0.29 7.80
N VAL A 35 2.49 1.23 6.97
CA VAL A 35 3.27 1.82 5.89
C VAL A 35 3.62 3.25 6.28
N SER A 36 4.89 3.64 6.14
CA SER A 36 5.41 4.94 6.54
C SER A 36 6.22 5.59 5.42
N SER A 37 5.90 6.83 5.02
CA SER A 37 6.62 7.55 3.94
C SER A 37 6.69 9.08 4.12
N GLY A 38 6.28 9.56 5.29
CA GLY A 38 6.12 10.99 5.63
C GLY A 38 5.02 11.19 6.67
N GLY A 39 3.99 10.36 6.60
CA GLY A 39 3.14 9.95 7.70
C GLY A 39 2.91 8.44 7.67
N THR A 40 1.84 7.95 8.28
CA THR A 40 1.57 6.52 8.42
C THR A 40 0.18 6.12 7.92
N ALA A 41 0.06 4.91 7.39
CA ALA A 41 -1.22 4.29 7.06
C ALA A 41 -1.20 2.80 7.41
N ILE A 42 -2.35 2.26 7.84
CA ILE A 42 -2.54 0.83 8.04
C ILE A 42 -3.22 0.26 6.80
N LEU A 43 -2.54 -0.66 6.11
CA LEU A 43 -2.99 -1.22 4.83
C LEU A 43 -2.89 -2.74 4.85
N THR A 44 -3.70 -3.40 4.04
CA THR A 44 -3.56 -4.84 3.79
C THR A 44 -2.55 -5.07 2.67
N THR A 45 -1.63 -6.00 2.86
CA THR A 45 -0.68 -6.42 1.83
C THR A 45 -1.38 -7.15 0.69
N GLN A 46 -0.96 -6.91 -0.53
CA GLN A 46 -1.47 -7.61 -1.70
C GLN A 46 -0.31 -8.01 -2.61
N LEU A 47 -0.31 -9.26 -3.05
CA LEU A 47 0.66 -9.73 -4.05
C LEU A 47 0.35 -9.10 -5.40
N ASP A 48 1.37 -8.54 -6.03
CA ASP A 48 1.32 -7.99 -7.37
C ASP A 48 2.63 -8.29 -8.11
N ALA A 49 2.57 -9.24 -9.03
CA ALA A 49 3.72 -9.70 -9.81
C ALA A 49 4.20 -8.69 -10.87
N GLY A 50 3.45 -7.61 -11.12
CA GLY A 50 3.84 -6.57 -12.07
C GLY A 50 4.81 -5.53 -11.50
N LEU A 51 5.11 -5.60 -10.21
CA LEU A 51 6.02 -4.67 -9.54
C LEU A 51 7.48 -5.15 -9.61
N PRO A 52 8.43 -4.22 -9.83
CA PRO A 52 9.84 -4.49 -9.62
C PRO A 52 10.13 -4.91 -8.18
N ASP A 53 11.28 -5.54 -8.00
CA ASP A 53 11.79 -5.83 -6.67
C ASP A 53 11.99 -4.55 -5.86
N ASP A 54 11.80 -4.68 -4.55
CA ASP A 54 11.96 -3.61 -3.55
C ASP A 54 11.04 -2.39 -3.77
N CYS A 55 9.93 -2.57 -4.49
CA CYS A 55 8.91 -1.55 -4.71
C CYS A 55 7.60 -1.85 -3.96
N VAL A 56 7.04 -0.82 -3.34
CA VAL A 56 5.70 -0.84 -2.73
C VAL A 56 4.81 0.15 -3.45
N ARG A 57 3.67 -0.30 -3.97
CA ARG A 57 2.67 0.57 -4.60
C ARG A 57 1.46 0.74 -3.70
N VAL A 58 1.14 1.99 -3.39
CA VAL A 58 -0.03 2.39 -2.61
C VAL A 58 -0.85 3.37 -3.44
N ALA A 59 -2.18 3.19 -3.48
CA ALA A 59 -3.06 4.13 -4.16
C ALA A 59 -3.18 5.43 -3.34
N ALA A 60 -2.92 6.57 -3.99
CA ALA A 60 -3.11 7.89 -3.41
C ALA A 60 -4.55 8.40 -3.64
N GLY A 61 -4.95 9.43 -2.90
CA GLY A 61 -6.27 10.05 -3.05
C GLY A 61 -7.43 9.29 -2.39
N HIS A 62 -7.12 8.31 -1.54
CA HIS A 62 -8.09 7.63 -0.68
C HIS A 62 -7.94 8.12 0.77
N GLU A 63 -9.04 8.17 1.53
CA GLU A 63 -9.02 8.67 2.92
C GLU A 63 -7.99 7.92 3.80
N GLN A 64 -7.88 6.61 3.64
CA GLN A 64 -6.92 5.76 4.36
C GLN A 64 -5.45 6.05 4.04
N THR A 65 -5.14 6.68 2.90
CA THR A 65 -3.75 6.98 2.48
C THR A 65 -3.46 8.47 2.43
N ALA A 66 -4.45 9.33 2.72
CA ALA A 66 -4.31 10.78 2.72
C ALA A 66 -3.22 11.27 3.70
N GLY A 67 -3.01 10.55 4.80
CA GLY A 67 -1.98 10.86 5.81
C GLY A 67 -0.58 10.35 5.48
N LEU A 68 -0.38 9.58 4.41
CA LEU A 68 0.92 8.96 4.10
C LEU A 68 1.96 9.99 3.63
N GLY A 69 1.51 11.12 3.11
CA GLY A 69 2.35 12.23 2.69
C GLY A 69 2.86 12.08 1.26
N ALA A 70 4.17 11.92 1.11
CA ALA A 70 4.85 11.93 -0.19
C ALA A 70 4.40 10.77 -1.09
N LEU A 71 4.25 11.08 -2.39
CA LEU A 71 3.75 10.14 -3.39
C LEU A 71 4.85 9.26 -4.00
N GLN A 72 6.11 9.72 -3.94
CA GLN A 72 7.29 9.02 -4.42
C GLN A 72 8.44 9.27 -3.44
N SER A 73 8.65 8.32 -2.55
CA SER A 73 9.59 8.43 -1.44
C SER A 73 9.98 7.04 -0.97
N GLU A 74 11.01 6.98 -0.14
CA GLU A 74 11.33 5.76 0.58
C GLU A 74 10.14 5.38 1.49
N ILE A 75 9.76 4.10 1.46
CA ILE A 75 8.63 3.57 2.21
C ILE A 75 9.15 2.50 3.17
N THR A 76 8.86 2.68 4.46
CA THR A 76 9.06 1.63 5.46
C THR A 76 7.77 0.85 5.65
N VAL A 77 7.85 -0.47 5.59
CA VAL A 77 6.72 -1.36 5.85
C VAL A 77 7.05 -2.25 7.04
N GLU A 78 6.19 -2.23 8.04
CA GLU A 78 6.31 -3.05 9.24
C GLU A 78 4.97 -3.72 9.56
N ARG A 79 5.02 -4.83 10.30
CA ARG A 79 3.80 -5.50 10.76
C ARG A 79 3.05 -4.58 11.73
N ALA A 80 1.75 -4.41 11.51
CA ALA A 80 0.89 -3.63 12.40
C ALA A 80 0.72 -4.32 13.77
#